data_AF-A0A7C9N0G0-F1
#
_entry.id   AF-A0A7C9N0G0-F1
#
_cell.length_a   1.000
_cell.length_b   1.000
_cell.length_c   1.000
_cell.angle_alpha   90.00
_cell.angle_beta   90.00
_cell.angle_gamma   90.00
#
_symmetry.space_group_name_H-M   'P 1'
#
loop_
_entity.id
_entity.type
_entity.pdbx_description
1 polymer ?
#
loop_
_entity_poly.entity_id
_entity_poly.type
_entity_poly.pdbx_seq_one_letter_code
_entity_poly.pdbx_strand_id
1 'polypeptide(L)' 'MLRPLAVAASLALAVLAMGCAGSSPHADNVAQETLDADYNNCQSRALVSTALIKSAGEAEDKQQEILDTCMQERGYSVK' A
#
# COMPACT_ATOMS: atom_id res chain seq x y z
N MET A 1 1.79 -38.82 -36.04
CA MET A 1 1.55 -38.17 -34.74
C MET A 1 1.17 -36.72 -35.01
N LEU A 2 -0.13 -36.41 -35.03
CA LEU A 2 -0.66 -35.06 -35.25
C LEU A 2 -1.39 -34.58 -33.99
N ARG A 3 -1.24 -33.28 -33.75
CA ARG A 3 -1.44 -32.52 -32.51
C ARG A 3 -2.91 -32.51 -32.04
N PRO A 4 -3.21 -32.74 -30.76
CA PRO A 4 -4.36 -32.13 -30.10
C PRO A 4 -3.90 -30.89 -29.31
N LEU A 5 -4.85 -30.21 -28.65
CA LEU A 5 -4.69 -28.98 -27.85
C LEU A 5 -4.99 -27.67 -28.60
N ALA A 6 -6.19 -27.63 -29.17
CA ALA A 6 -6.96 -26.40 -29.29
C ALA A 6 -7.99 -26.37 -28.15
N VAL A 7 -7.59 -26.04 -26.91
CA VAL A 7 -8.51 -25.64 -25.82
C VAL A 7 -7.74 -24.77 -24.83
N ALA A 8 -8.40 -23.71 -24.35
CA ALA A 8 -8.04 -22.86 -23.20
C ALA A 8 -7.03 -21.72 -23.43
N ALA A 9 -7.49 -20.60 -24.01
CA ALA A 9 -6.76 -19.32 -23.92
C ALA A 9 -7.68 -18.08 -23.90
N SER A 10 -8.88 -18.15 -23.29
CA SER A 10 -9.81 -17.01 -23.28
C SER A 10 -10.60 -16.83 -21.98
N LEU A 11 -10.14 -17.37 -20.85
CA LEU A 11 -10.76 -17.22 -19.52
C LEU A 11 -9.88 -16.45 -18.53
N ALA A 12 -9.29 -15.32 -18.93
CA ALA A 12 -8.41 -14.56 -18.02
C ALA A 12 -8.36 -13.03 -18.29
N LEU A 13 -9.49 -12.40 -18.62
CA LEU A 13 -9.62 -10.93 -18.63
C LEU A 13 -10.83 -10.50 -17.79
N ALA A 14 -10.89 -11.00 -16.57
CA ALA A 14 -11.92 -10.66 -15.60
C ALA A 14 -11.30 -10.20 -14.26
N VAL A 15 -10.18 -9.48 -14.25
CA VAL A 15 -9.64 -8.84 -13.04
C VAL A 15 -8.80 -7.60 -13.41
N LEU A 16 -9.41 -6.56 -13.98
CA LEU A 16 -8.80 -5.21 -14.06
C LEU A 16 -9.79 -4.09 -13.76
N ALA A 17 -10.97 -4.43 -13.23
CA ALA A 17 -11.92 -3.47 -12.65
C ALA A 17 -11.67 -3.21 -11.14
N MET A 18 -10.50 -3.62 -10.62
CA MET A 18 -10.01 -3.19 -9.32
C MET A 18 -8.93 -2.14 -9.54
N GLY A 19 -9.29 -0.89 -9.28
CA GLY A 19 -8.41 0.25 -9.45
C GLY A 19 -9.23 1.44 -9.90
N CYS A 20 -10.06 1.94 -8.99
CA CYS A 20 -10.68 3.25 -9.10
C CYS A 20 -9.57 4.23 -9.55
N ALA A 21 -9.66 4.68 -10.79
CA ALA A 21 -8.73 5.63 -11.36
C ALA A 21 -8.89 6.93 -10.57
N GLY A 22 -7.90 7.20 -9.71
CA GLY A 22 -7.40 8.54 -9.43
C GLY A 22 -8.45 9.61 -9.16
N SER A 23 -9.28 9.43 -8.12
CA SER A 23 -9.53 10.58 -7.26
C SER A 23 -8.47 10.51 -6.17
N SER A 24 -7.32 11.15 -6.44
CA SER A 24 -6.42 11.53 -5.35
C SER A 24 -7.29 12.29 -4.34
N PRO A 25 -7.49 11.78 -3.11
CA PRO A 25 -8.05 12.62 -2.07
C PRO A 25 -7.00 13.70 -1.89
N HIS A 26 -7.24 14.89 -2.43
CA HIS A 26 -6.58 16.07 -1.89
C HIS A 26 -6.83 16.01 -0.39
N ALA A 27 -5.75 15.89 0.38
CA ALA A 27 -5.77 15.69 1.83
C ALA A 27 -6.65 16.70 2.58
N ASP A 28 -7.05 17.80 1.91
CA ASP A 28 -7.90 18.86 2.39
C ASP A 28 -9.35 18.46 2.74
N ASN A 29 -9.85 17.29 2.33
CA ASN A 29 -11.25 16.86 2.60
C ASN A 29 -11.40 15.42 3.14
N VAL A 30 -10.32 14.79 3.62
CA VAL A 30 -10.39 13.44 4.19
C VAL A 30 -10.95 13.52 5.61
N ALA A 31 -11.94 12.68 5.93
CA ALA A 31 -12.46 12.59 7.29
C ALA A 31 -11.34 12.14 8.25
N GLN A 32 -11.25 12.76 9.43
CA GLN A 32 -10.21 12.43 10.41
C GLN A 32 -10.16 10.94 10.74
N GLU A 33 -11.31 10.28 10.85
CA GLU A 33 -11.40 8.83 11.07
C GLU A 33 -10.67 8.02 9.98
N THR A 34 -10.77 8.45 8.72
CA THR A 34 -10.08 7.80 7.60
C THR A 34 -8.57 8.05 7.66
N LEU A 35 -8.17 9.28 7.98
CA LEU A 35 -6.75 9.62 8.17
C LEU A 35 -6.13 8.78 9.31
N ASP A 36 -6.82 8.66 10.44
CA ASP A 36 -6.36 7.89 11.59
C ASP A 36 -6.27 6.39 11.25
N ALA A 37 -7.25 5.86 10.54
CA ALA A 37 -7.23 4.46 10.09
C ALA A 37 -6.04 4.16 9.16
N ASP A 38 -5.77 5.06 8.22
CA ASP A 38 -4.65 4.94 7.29
C ASP A 38 -3.31 5.07 8.00
N TYR A 39 -3.18 6.04 8.91
CA TYR A 39 -2.00 6.22 9.74
C TYR A 39 -1.70 4.98 10.58
N ASN A 40 -2.71 4.43 11.26
CA ASN A 40 -2.56 3.22 12.07
C ASN A 40 -2.13 2.00 11.22
N ASN A 41 -2.64 1.90 9.99
CA ASN A 41 -2.22 0.87 9.06
C ASN A 41 -0.75 1.02 8.66
N CYS A 42 -0.32 2.23 8.31
CA CYS A 42 1.07 2.55 7.98
C CYS A 42 2.01 2.35 9.18
N GLN A 43 1.59 2.74 10.38
CA GLN A 43 2.36 2.53 11.61
C GLN A 43 2.53 1.03 11.88
N SER A 44 1.48 0.23 11.72
CA SER A 44 1.55 -1.23 11.87
C SER A 44 2.56 -1.84 10.88
N ARG A 45 2.58 -1.37 9.63
CA ARG A 45 3.57 -1.77 8.62
C ARG A 45 4.99 -1.40 9.05
N ALA A 46 5.22 -0.17 9.50
CA ALA A 46 6.52 0.30 9.97
C ALA A 46 7.06 -0.55 11.14
N LEU A 47 6.20 -0.85 12.13
CA LEU A 47 6.55 -1.70 13.28
C LEU A 47 6.94 -3.11 12.85
N VAL A 48 6.17 -3.75 11.97
CA VAL A 48 6.46 -5.11 11.49
C VAL A 48 7.75 -5.13 10.66
N SER A 49 7.96 -4.13 9.80
CA SER A 49 9.16 -4.05 8.95
C SER A 49 10.46 -3.82 9.71
N THR A 50 10.39 -3.25 10.92
CA THR A 50 11.56 -2.92 11.75
C THR A 50 11.72 -3.83 12.96
N ALA A 51 10.83 -4.82 13.14
CA ALA A 51 10.80 -5.71 14.30
C ALA A 51 12.10 -6.49 14.56
N LEU A 52 12.96 -6.66 13.54
CA LEU A 52 14.23 -7.38 13.66
C LEU A 52 15.44 -6.45 13.87
N ILE A 53 15.25 -5.14 13.84
CA ILE A 53 16.31 -4.17 14.05
C ILE A 53 16.60 -4.08 15.56
N LYS A 54 17.86 -4.35 15.93
CA LYS A 54 18.29 -4.42 17.34
C LYS A 54 18.64 -3.06 17.92
N SER A 55 19.01 -2.10 17.07
CA SER A 55 19.29 -0.73 17.46
C SER A 55 17.97 0.04 17.52
N ALA A 56 17.57 0.49 18.73
CA ALA A 56 16.32 1.20 18.92
C ALA A 56 16.25 2.49 18.09
N GLY A 57 17.33 3.28 18.06
CA GLY A 57 17.38 4.52 17.26
C GLY A 57 17.29 4.25 15.76
N GLU A 58 18.00 3.23 15.25
CA GLU A 58 17.91 2.86 13.83
C GLU A 58 16.52 2.32 13.47
N ALA A 59 15.87 1.61 14.40
CA ALA A 59 14.53 1.11 14.21
C ALA A 59 13.52 2.26 14.14
N GLU A 60 13.62 3.25 15.04
CA GLU A 60 12.76 4.44 15.04
C GLU A 60 12.94 5.28 13.76
N ASP A 61 14.18 5.55 13.35
CA ASP A 61 14.47 6.30 12.12
C ASP A 61 13.86 5.62 10.89
N LYS A 62 14.02 4.29 10.78
CA LYS A 62 13.45 3.51 9.68
C LYS A 62 11.94 3.36 9.78
N GLN A 63 11.38 3.31 10.99
CA GLN A 63 9.93 3.32 11.18
C GLN A 63 9.34 4.60 10.64
N GLN A 64 9.95 5.75 10.95
CA GLN A 64 9.49 7.04 10.47
C GLN A 64 9.58 7.12 8.94
N GLU A 65 10.71 6.70 8.35
CA GLU A 65 10.88 6.67 6.89
C GLU A 65 9.79 5.82 6.19
N ILE A 66 9.47 4.64 6.75
CA ILE A 66 8.45 3.74 6.21
C ILE A 66 7.05 4.32 6.39
N LEU A 67 6.77 4.92 7.55
CA LEU A 67 5.51 5.58 7.84
C LEU A 67 5.26 6.73 6.87
N ASP A 68 6.25 7.61 6.69
CA ASP A 68 6.18 8.78 5.83
C ASP A 68 5.99 8.36 4.37
N THR A 69 6.76 7.38 3.91
CA THR A 69 6.60 6.83 2.57
C THR A 69 5.21 6.23 2.37
N CYS A 70 4.70 5.47 3.34
CA CYS A 70 3.36 4.88 3.27
C CYS A 70 2.24 5.94 3.22
N MET A 71 2.38 7.02 4.01
CA MET A 71 1.43 8.13 3.99
C MET A 71 1.51 8.93 2.69
N GLN A 72 2.71 9.12 2.14
CA GLN A 72 2.92 9.76 0.84
C GLN A 72 2.35 8.94 -0.32
N GLU A 73 2.53 7.60 -0.32
CA GLU A 73 1.93 6.67 -1.29
C GLU A 73 0.40 6.77 -1.31
N ARG A 74 -0.20 7.11 -0.18
CA ARG A 74 -1.65 7.32 -0.02
C ARG A 74 -2.12 8.73 -0.39
N GLY A 75 -1.20 9.63 -0.74
CA GLY A 75 -1.50 10.99 -1.17
C GLY A 75 -1.56 12.03 -0.04
N TYR A 76 -1.15 11.68 1.17
CA TYR A 76 -1.05 12.62 2.28
C TYR A 76 0.26 13.41 2.22
N SER A 77 0.23 14.71 2.52
CA SER A 77 1.47 15.48 2.70
C SER A 77 2.06 15.16 4.07
N VAL A 78 3.23 14.54 4.09
CA VAL A 78 4.05 14.41 5.29
C VAL A 78 4.76 15.76 5.48
N LYS A 79 4.65 16.37 6.67
CA LYS A 79 5.30 17.65 7.00
C LYS A 79 6.59 17.45 7.77
#